data_AF-A0A5J4QNN4-F1
#
_entry.id   AF-A0A5J4QNN4-F1
#
_cell.length_a   1.000
_cell.length_b   1.000
_cell.length_c   1.000
_cell.angle_alpha   90.00
_cell.angle_beta   90.00
_cell.angle_gamma   90.00
#
_symmetry.space_group_name_H-M   'P 1'
#
loop_
_entity.id
_entity.type
_entity.pdbx_description
1 polymer ?
#
loop_
_entity_poly.entity_id
_entity_poly.type
_entity_poly.pdbx_seq_one_letter_code
_entity_poly.pdbx_strand_id
1 'polypeptide(L)'
;FSLTGMCIVILILSFAIYNQRQIIGQYRNNDLKYRYIKMQGQATENNIYRLERQFEYRDSIVIIRKQVEKYEQLVKERTERVERAKQNVNDAERLQREVESLKEKKWR
;
A
#
# COMPACT_ATOMS: atom_id res chain seq x y z
N PHE A 1 -41.46 -27.20 -16.26
CA PHE A 1 -41.26 -26.37 -15.04
C PHE A 1 -39.84 -26.39 -14.49
N SER A 2 -39.11 -27.53 -14.47
CA SER A 2 -37.74 -27.59 -13.90
C SER A 2 -36.67 -26.84 -14.73
N LEU A 3 -36.59 -27.07 -16.05
CA LEU A 3 -35.53 -26.47 -16.89
C LEU A 3 -35.63 -24.94 -16.99
N THR A 4 -36.85 -24.43 -17.19
CA THR A 4 -37.12 -22.99 -17.31
C THR A 4 -36.81 -22.25 -16.01
N GLY A 5 -37.15 -22.83 -14.87
CA GLY A 5 -36.80 -22.28 -13.56
C GLY A 5 -35.28 -22.24 -13.33
N MET A 6 -34.57 -23.32 -13.69
CA MET A 6 -33.11 -23.36 -13.62
C MET A 6 -32.45 -22.32 -14.53
N CYS A 7 -32.93 -22.13 -15.76
CA CYS A 7 -32.42 -21.11 -16.67
C CYS A 7 -32.60 -19.69 -16.09
N ILE A 8 -33.76 -19.39 -15.50
CA ILE A 8 -34.03 -18.09 -14.86
C ILE A 8 -33.07 -17.86 -13.69
N VAL A 9 -32.86 -18.87 -12.83
CA VAL A 9 -31.93 -18.77 -11.69
C VAL A 9 -30.50 -18.52 -12.18
N ILE A 10 -30.04 -19.22 -13.21
CA ILE A 10 -28.69 -19.04 -13.79
C ILE A 10 -28.51 -17.61 -14.34
N LEU A 11 -29.53 -17.04 -14.99
CA LEU A 11 -29.48 -15.67 -15.49
C LEU A 11 -29.37 -14.65 -14.35
N ILE A 12 -30.15 -14.82 -13.27
CA ILE A 12 -30.09 -13.95 -12.09
C ILE A 12 -28.71 -14.02 -11.44
N LEU A 13 -28.16 -15.23 -11.25
CA LEU A 13 -26.83 -15.42 -10.67
C LEU A 13 -25.74 -14.79 -11.56
N SER A 14 -25.84 -14.96 -12.88
CA SER A 14 -24.90 -14.36 -13.83
C SER A 14 -24.91 -12.84 -13.75
N PHE A 15 -26.10 -12.24 -13.67
CA PHE A 15 -26.27 -10.80 -13.49
C PHE A 15 -25.70 -10.32 -12.14
N ALA A 16 -25.96 -11.05 -11.06
CA ALA A 16 -25.42 -10.75 -9.74
C ALA A 16 -23.88 -10.79 -9.73
N ILE A 17 -23.27 -11.82 -10.33
CA ILE A 17 -21.81 -11.96 -10.47
C ILE A 17 -21.24 -10.80 -11.31
N TYR A 18 -21.89 -10.44 -12.41
CA TYR A 18 -21.46 -9.33 -13.24
C TYR A 18 -21.43 -8.01 -12.46
N ASN A 19 -22.50 -7.70 -11.72
CA ASN A 19 -22.57 -6.49 -10.91
C ASN A 19 -21.52 -6.51 -9.78
N GLN A 20 -21.31 -7.65 -9.12
CA GLN A 20 -20.25 -7.79 -8.13
C GLN A 20 -18.86 -7.52 -8.74
N ARG A 21 -18.57 -8.05 -9.93
CA ARG A 21 -17.27 -7.80 -10.59
C ARG A 21 -17.05 -6.31 -10.88
N GLN A 22 -18.09 -5.60 -11.32
CA GLN A 22 -18.06 -4.15 -11.52
C GLN A 22 -17.74 -3.42 -10.20
N ILE A 23 -18.49 -3.73 -9.15
CA ILE A 23 -18.33 -3.14 -7.81
C ILE A 23 -16.92 -3.39 -7.24
N ILE A 24 -16.41 -4.62 -7.32
CA ILE A 24 -15.06 -4.98 -6.88
C ILE A 24 -14.00 -4.21 -7.67
N GLY A 25 -14.21 -4.03 -8.98
CA GLY A 25 -13.34 -3.21 -9.82
C GLY A 25 -13.29 -1.76 -9.36
N GLN A 26 -14.43 -1.17 -9.03
CA GLN A 26 -14.54 0.20 -8.52
C GLN A 26 -13.83 0.37 -7.18
N TYR A 27 -14.04 -0.54 -6.22
CA TYR A 27 -13.35 -0.49 -4.93
C TYR A 27 -11.83 -0.56 -5.07
N ARG A 28 -11.34 -1.45 -5.95
CA ARG A 28 -9.90 -1.57 -6.20
C ARG A 28 -9.31 -0.32 -6.85
N ASN A 29 -10.07 0.35 -7.71
CA ASN A 29 -9.64 1.61 -8.32
C ASN A 29 -9.63 2.75 -7.28
N ASN A 30 -10.64 2.81 -6.41
CA ASN A 30 -10.74 3.83 -5.37
C ASN A 30 -9.61 3.69 -4.33
N ASP A 31 -9.27 2.46 -3.93
CA ASP A 31 -8.11 2.20 -3.09
C ASP A 31 -6.81 2.71 -3.74
N LEU A 32 -6.62 2.45 -5.03
CA LEU A 32 -5.44 2.93 -5.75
C LEU A 32 -5.40 4.46 -5.85
N LYS A 33 -6.54 5.12 -6.08
CA LYS A 33 -6.64 6.59 -6.07
C LYS A 33 -6.24 7.17 -4.72
N TYR A 34 -6.75 6.58 -3.63
CA TYR A 34 -6.42 7.00 -2.27
C TYR A 34 -4.91 6.89 -2.00
N ARG A 35 -4.31 5.74 -2.31
CA ARG A 35 -2.86 5.52 -2.14
C ARG A 35 -2.02 6.47 -2.99
N TYR A 36 -2.46 6.78 -4.20
CA TYR A 36 -1.79 7.75 -5.06
C TYR A 36 -1.84 9.17 -4.48
N ILE A 37 -2.99 9.63 -4.00
CA ILE A 37 -3.11 10.94 -3.35
C ILE A 37 -2.24 11.00 -2.10
N LYS A 38 -2.22 9.92 -1.30
CA LYS A 38 -1.35 9.79 -0.12
C LYS A 38 0.13 9.88 -0.49
N MET A 39 0.54 9.27 -1.61
CA MET A 39 1.90 9.38 -2.14
C MET A 39 2.25 10.82 -2.57
N GLN A 40 1.32 11.53 -3.22
CA GLN A 40 1.54 12.92 -3.66
C GLN A 40 1.66 13.90 -2.49
N GLY A 41 1.14 13.56 -1.31
CA GLY A 41 1.21 14.38 -0.10
C GLY A 41 0.30 15.62 -0.11
N GLN A 42 -0.41 15.87 -1.22
CA GLN A 42 -1.34 17.00 -1.38
C GLN A 42 -2.57 16.58 -2.20
N ALA A 43 -3.75 16.88 -1.66
CA ALA A 43 -5.04 16.62 -2.30
C ALA A 43 -5.61 17.90 -2.93
N THR A 44 -4.81 18.58 -3.76
CA THR A 44 -5.26 19.78 -4.49
C THR A 44 -6.29 19.40 -5.55
N GLU A 45 -7.28 20.25 -5.80
CA GLU A 45 -8.32 20.04 -6.82
C GLU A 45 -7.74 19.69 -8.20
N ASN A 46 -6.68 20.37 -8.62
CA ASN A 46 -6.00 20.07 -9.88
C ASN A 46 -5.38 18.66 -9.91
N ASN A 47 -4.82 18.19 -8.79
CA ASN A 47 -4.27 16.83 -8.71
C ASN A 47 -5.37 15.77 -8.76
N ILE A 48 -6.49 16.01 -8.07
CA ILE A 48 -7.66 15.12 -8.11
C ILE A 48 -8.23 15.07 -9.53
N TYR A 49 -8.40 16.23 -10.17
CA TYR A 49 -8.92 16.32 -11.54
C TYR A 49 -8.03 15.59 -12.55
N ARG A 50 -6.71 15.77 -12.47
CA ARG A 50 -5.75 15.05 -13.32
C ARG A 50 -5.77 13.55 -13.07
N LEU A 51 -5.90 13.15 -11.81
CA LEU A 51 -6.00 11.74 -11.43
C LEU A 51 -7.27 11.11 -12.00
N GLU A 52 -8.41 11.79 -11.93
CA GLU A 52 -9.66 11.28 -12.50
C GLU A 52 -9.57 11.10 -14.01
N ARG A 53 -8.99 12.08 -14.72
CA ARG A 53 -8.74 11.95 -16.17
C ARG A 53 -7.85 10.74 -16.49
N GLN A 54 -6.86 10.44 -15.66
CA GLN A 54 -6.01 9.26 -15.84
C GLN A 54 -6.79 7.95 -15.61
N PHE A 55 -7.75 7.92 -14.69
CA PHE A 55 -8.56 6.72 -14.43
C PHE A 55 -9.60 6.42 -15.52
N GLU A 56 -9.84 7.34 -16.46
CA GLU A 56 -10.61 7.07 -17.68
C GLU A 56 -9.89 6.05 -18.60
N TYR A 57 -8.56 6.01 -18.56
CA TYR A 57 -7.74 5.18 -19.45
C TYR A 57 -7.08 4.02 -18.70
N ARG A 58 -7.35 2.78 -19.11
CA ARG A 58 -6.80 1.58 -18.46
C ARG A 58 -5.27 1.55 -18.39
N ASP A 59 -4.58 2.04 -19.42
CA ASP A 59 -3.11 2.06 -19.44
C ASP A 59 -2.54 2.99 -18.38
N SER A 60 -3.20 4.12 -18.14
CA SER A 60 -2.82 5.08 -17.11
C SER A 60 -2.99 4.48 -15.71
N ILE A 61 -4.04 3.67 -15.47
CA ILE A 61 -4.23 2.95 -14.20
C ILE A 61 -3.04 2.01 -13.91
N VAL A 62 -2.53 1.31 -14.93
CA VAL A 62 -1.37 0.41 -14.79
C VAL A 62 -0.12 1.20 -14.41
N ILE A 63 0.10 2.35 -15.03
CA ILE A 63 1.23 3.24 -14.71
C ILE A 63 1.12 3.75 -13.27
N ILE A 64 -0.05 4.24 -12.88
CA ILE A 64 -0.32 4.73 -11.51
C ILE A 64 -0.05 3.64 -10.49
N ARG A 65 -0.52 2.41 -10.73
CA ARG A 65 -0.25 1.26 -9.85
C ARG A 65 1.24 1.05 -9.64
N LYS A 66 2.03 1.02 -10.72
CA LYS A 66 3.50 0.86 -10.61
C LYS A 66 4.17 2.00 -9.86
N GLN A 67 3.68 3.23 -10.04
CA GLN A 67 4.21 4.39 -9.30
C GLN A 67 3.94 4.27 -7.80
N VAL A 68 2.70 3.94 -7.41
CA VAL A 68 2.31 3.73 -6.02
C VAL A 68 3.11 2.59 -5.40
N GLU A 69 3.18 1.43 -6.06
CA GLU A 69 3.92 0.25 -5.56
C GLU A 69 5.41 0.57 -5.33
N LYS A 70 6.05 1.27 -6.28
CA LYS A 70 7.44 1.68 -6.14
C LYS A 70 7.64 2.64 -4.97
N TYR A 71 6.74 3.60 -4.78
CA TYR A 71 6.80 4.52 -3.65
C TYR A 71 6.64 3.79 -2.32
N GLU A 72 5.65 2.90 -2.20
CA GLU A 72 5.40 2.11 -0.99
C GLU A 72 6.60 1.23 -0.63
N GLN A 73 7.24 0.61 -1.62
CA GLN A 73 8.49 -0.14 -1.44
C GLN A 73 9.62 0.75 -0.92
N LEU A 74 9.83 1.91 -1.53
CA LEU A 74 10.88 2.85 -1.10
C LEU A 74 10.66 3.37 0.32
N VAL A 75 9.40 3.66 0.68
CA VAL A 75 9.04 4.08 2.04
C VAL A 75 9.33 2.96 3.03
N LYS A 76 8.92 1.72 2.71
CA LYS A 76 9.19 0.56 3.55
C LYS A 76 10.69 0.34 3.78
N GLU A 77 11.48 0.34 2.71
CA GLU A 77 12.94 0.20 2.80
C GLU A 77 13.58 1.30 3.64
N ARG A 78 13.15 2.55 3.50
CA ARG A 78 13.65 3.65 4.31
C ARG A 78 13.35 3.43 5.78
N THR A 79 12.11 3.06 6.12
CA THR A 79 11.72 2.77 7.50
C THR A 79 12.55 1.63 8.09
N GLU A 80 12.76 0.54 7.35
CA GLU A 80 13.58 -0.59 7.80
C GLU A 80 15.06 -0.21 8.00
N ARG A 81 15.61 0.68 7.16
CA ARG A 81 16.98 1.19 7.32
C ARG A 81 17.10 2.07 8.55
N VAL A 82 16.13 2.95 8.78
CA VAL A 82 16.10 3.83 9.96
C VAL A 82 15.99 3.01 11.24
N GLU A 83 15.11 2.01 11.27
CA GLU A 83 14.95 1.15 12.44
C GLU A 83 16.22 0.34 12.73
N ARG A 84 16.87 -0.22 11.70
CA ARG A 84 18.16 -0.89 11.85
C ARG A 84 19.26 0.05 12.35
N ALA A 85 19.32 1.28 11.84
CA ALA A 85 20.29 2.27 12.31
C ALA A 85 20.08 2.59 13.79
N LYS A 86 18.83 2.73 14.24
CA LYS A 86 18.49 2.98 15.64
C LYS A 86 18.86 1.82 16.56
N GLN A 87 18.62 0.58 16.12
CA GLN A 87 19.02 -0.63 16.85
C GLN A 87 20.55 -0.70 17.01
N ASN A 88 21.30 -0.50 15.92
CA ASN A 88 22.76 -0.52 15.96
C ASN A 88 23.35 0.56 16.90
N VAL A 89 22.77 1.76 16.94
CA VAL A 89 23.19 2.83 17.86
C VAL A 89 22.98 2.40 19.31
N ASN A 90 21.81 1.83 19.64
CA ASN A 90 21.53 1.36 21.00
C ASN A 90 22.49 0.23 21.43
N ASP A 91 22.76 -0.71 20.53
CA ASP A 91 23.71 -1.80 20.80
C ASP A 91 25.13 -1.27 21.01
N ALA A 92 25.57 -0.29 20.22
CA ALA A 92 26.86 0.37 20.40
C ALA A 92 26.96 1.11 21.75
N GLU A 93 25.91 1.85 22.14
CA GLU A 93 25.85 2.53 23.44
C GLU A 93 25.83 1.54 24.61
N ARG A 94 25.19 0.38 24.47
CA ARG A 94 25.21 -0.67 25.49
C ARG A 94 26.61 -1.28 25.63
N LEU A 95 27.24 -1.63 24.51
CA LEU A 95 28.60 -2.16 24.49
C LEU A 95 29.61 -1.16 25.08
N GLN A 96 29.48 0.13 24.77
CA GLN A 96 30.32 1.16 25.35
C GLN A 96 30.20 1.23 26.88
N ARG A 97 28.96 1.22 27.40
CA ARG A 97 28.71 1.20 28.86
C ARG A 97 29.26 -0.05 29.53
N GLU A 98 29.15 -1.22 28.89
CA GLU A 98 29.74 -2.45 29.40
C GLU A 98 31.26 -2.35 29.50
N VAL A 99 31.94 -1.84 28.47
CA VAL A 99 33.39 -1.63 28.47
C VAL A 99 33.82 -0.63 29.56
N GLU A 100 33.11 0.48 29.71
CA GLU A 100 33.37 1.46 30.77
C GLU A 100 33.24 0.83 32.16
N SER A 101 32.18 0.06 32.41
CA SER A 101 31.96 -0.64 33.68
C SER A 101 33.03 -1.69 33.99
N LEU A 102 33.53 -2.41 32.98
CA LEU A 102 34.60 -3.39 33.12
C LEU A 102 35.93 -2.70 33.43
N LYS A 103 36.19 -1.54 32.80
CA LYS A 103 37.37 -0.73 33.07
C LYS A 103 37.35 -0.23 34.52
N GLU A 104 36.23 0.33 34.99
CA GLU A 104 36.10 0.77 36.39
C GLU A 104 36.33 -0.36 37.41
N LYS A 105 35.83 -1.58 37.14
CA LYS A 105 36.07 -2.75 37.99
C LYS A 105 37.53 -3.21 38.01
N LYS A 106 38.29 -2.96 36.94
CA LYS A 106 39.70 -3.36 36.83
C LYS A 106 40.65 -2.41 37.58
N TRP A 107 40.27 -1.15 37.76
CA TRP A 107 41.09 -0.13 38.44
C TRP A 107 40.70 0.10 39.90
N ARG A 108 39.75 -0.69 40.40
CA ARG A 108 39.33 -0.72 41.81
C ARG A 108 39.86 -1.98 42.45
#